data_AF-A0A8I1AE61-F1
#
_entry.id   AF-A0A8I1AE61-F1
#
_cell.length_a   1.000
_cell.length_b   1.000
_cell.length_c   1.000
_cell.angle_alpha   90.00
_cell.angle_beta   90.00
_cell.angle_gamma   90.00
#
_symmetry.space_group_name_H-M   'P 1'
#
loop_
_entity.id
_entity.type
_entity.pdbx_description
1 polymer ?
#
loop_
_entity_poly.entity_id
_entity_poly.type
_entity_poly.pdbx_seq_one_letter_code
_entity_poly.pdbx_strand_id
1 'polypeptide(L)'
;MEFSLPLSYPYSFKLTTKRLQFFEKSIYRCQHGRFQRTIHGKHGPLLLSVSCDEEEVALKVEITGKVGEQEEEGLRKKVARMFSTEVDLQPFYEQMEQVPELAPVILARKGLHFVLDPDLHECLIKTIIGQQLNVSFAAVLIRRLIELAGDEAEFQGERWAVFPTPEQIARLRYEDLQAIQFNRRKAEYIIDLSRRIAGGKLDLEALDQCSDEEVFARLLPIRGIGRWTAECVMLFGLGRPDLLPAQDIGLRNAVKQFYSMEERPDESTVRQLGRSWSPYASYVTFYLWDALRDLKNEK
;
A
#
# COMPACT_ATOMS: atom_id res chain seq x y z
N MET A 1 -0.15 19.46 14.79
CA MET A 1 -0.14 20.18 13.51
C MET A 1 -1.42 19.84 12.78
N GLU A 2 -2.12 20.83 12.22
CA GLU A 2 -3.37 20.62 11.48
C GLU A 2 -3.33 21.34 10.13
N PHE A 3 -3.91 20.73 9.11
CA PHE A 3 -3.98 21.32 7.77
C PHE A 3 -5.03 20.68 6.87
N SER A 4 -5.39 21.37 5.80
CA SER A 4 -6.24 20.84 4.72
C SER A 4 -5.38 20.47 3.50
N LEU A 5 -5.75 19.39 2.81
CA LEU A 5 -5.21 19.00 1.52
C LEU A 5 -6.34 19.01 0.48
N PRO A 6 -6.25 19.83 -0.59
CA PRO A 6 -7.27 19.86 -1.64
C PRO A 6 -7.31 18.53 -2.40
N LEU A 7 -8.49 18.15 -2.89
CA LEU A 7 -8.71 16.92 -3.63
C LEU A 7 -8.88 17.18 -5.13
N SER A 8 -8.17 16.39 -5.95
CA SER A 8 -8.45 16.25 -7.37
C SER A 8 -9.63 15.30 -7.57
N TYR A 9 -10.69 15.75 -8.24
CA TYR A 9 -11.87 14.92 -8.50
C TYR A 9 -11.78 14.19 -9.84
N PRO A 10 -12.38 13.00 -9.96
CA PRO A 10 -13.28 12.37 -8.97
C PRO A 10 -12.54 11.69 -7.81
N TYR A 11 -12.95 11.94 -6.55
CA TYR A 11 -12.37 11.34 -5.34
C TYR A 11 -13.48 10.88 -4.36
N SER A 12 -13.28 9.74 -3.70
CA SER A 12 -14.19 9.23 -2.67
C SER A 12 -13.41 8.71 -1.46
N PHE A 13 -13.32 9.52 -0.41
CA PHE A 13 -12.64 9.14 0.83
C PHE A 13 -13.25 7.87 1.45
N LYS A 14 -14.58 7.73 1.37
CA LYS A 14 -15.30 6.56 1.85
C LYS A 14 -14.87 5.28 1.12
N LEU A 15 -14.78 5.29 -0.21
CA LEU A 15 -14.32 4.12 -0.97
C LEU A 15 -12.84 3.84 -0.70
N THR A 16 -12.00 4.87 -0.72
CA THR A 16 -10.56 4.80 -0.47
C THR A 16 -10.23 4.19 0.90
N THR A 17 -10.97 4.54 1.95
CA THR A 17 -10.72 4.03 3.31
C THR A 17 -11.46 2.72 3.64
N LYS A 18 -12.56 2.38 2.96
CA LYS A 18 -13.30 1.12 3.16
C LYS A 18 -12.40 -0.10 3.02
N ARG A 19 -11.46 -0.10 2.05
CA ARG A 19 -10.53 -1.21 1.84
C ARG A 19 -9.61 -1.44 3.05
N LEU A 20 -9.26 -0.38 3.77
CA LEU A 20 -8.35 -0.44 4.92
C LEU A 20 -9.02 -1.02 6.16
N GLN A 21 -10.35 -0.92 6.28
CA GLN A 21 -11.11 -1.52 7.39
C GLN A 21 -10.90 -3.04 7.51
N PHE A 22 -10.63 -3.73 6.40
CA PHE A 22 -10.36 -5.19 6.43
C PHE A 22 -9.07 -5.57 7.13
N PHE A 23 -8.14 -4.63 7.26
CA PHE A 23 -6.87 -4.81 7.93
C PHE A 23 -6.79 -4.02 9.25
N GLU A 24 -7.92 -3.40 9.64
CA GLU A 24 -8.12 -2.77 10.94
C GLU A 24 -7.80 -3.80 12.03
N LYS A 25 -7.04 -3.39 13.06
CA LYS A 25 -6.37 -4.21 14.10
C LYS A 25 -4.91 -4.59 13.84
N SER A 26 -4.25 -4.00 12.84
CA SER A 26 -2.78 -4.07 12.70
C SER A 26 -2.12 -2.73 13.02
N ILE A 27 -2.32 -1.71 12.17
CA ILE A 27 -1.67 -0.39 12.28
C ILE A 27 -2.60 0.81 12.11
N TYR A 28 -3.78 0.61 11.53
CA TYR A 28 -4.77 1.67 11.31
C TYR A 28 -6.11 1.35 11.95
N ARG A 29 -6.85 2.42 12.23
CA ARG A 29 -8.23 2.45 12.70
C ARG A 29 -9.05 3.31 11.72
N CYS A 30 -10.21 2.81 11.34
CA CYS A 30 -11.07 3.44 10.33
C CYS A 30 -12.50 3.56 10.89
N GLN A 31 -12.71 4.51 11.81
CA GLN A 31 -13.94 4.64 12.56
C GLN A 31 -14.54 6.05 12.40
N HIS A 32 -15.86 6.15 12.40
CA HIS A 32 -16.58 7.43 12.37
C HIS A 32 -16.15 8.37 11.22
N GLY A 33 -15.85 7.83 10.03
CA GLY A 33 -15.43 8.63 8.87
C GLY A 33 -14.01 9.19 8.98
N ARG A 34 -13.18 8.63 9.88
CA ARG A 34 -11.80 9.05 10.10
C ARG A 34 -10.86 7.85 9.97
N PHE A 35 -9.75 8.08 9.27
CA PHE A 35 -8.62 7.17 9.20
C PHE A 35 -7.55 7.63 10.18
N GLN A 36 -6.99 6.71 10.96
CA GLN A 36 -5.90 7.02 11.89
C GLN A 36 -4.83 5.92 11.87
N ARG A 37 -3.56 6.32 11.94
CA ARG A 37 -2.41 5.42 12.12
C ARG A 37 -1.19 6.16 12.67
N THR A 38 -0.19 5.42 13.13
CA THR A 38 1.13 5.99 13.44
C THR A 38 2.00 6.11 12.19
N ILE A 39 2.83 7.15 12.13
CA ILE A 39 3.90 7.31 11.13
C ILE A 39 5.19 7.67 11.86
N HIS A 40 6.34 7.40 11.24
CA HIS A 40 7.63 7.81 11.78
C HIS A 40 7.84 9.32 11.59
N GLY A 41 8.20 10.01 12.67
CA GLY A 41 8.68 11.39 12.66
C GLY A 41 10.12 11.48 13.16
N LYS A 42 10.77 12.63 12.91
CA LYS A 42 12.17 12.89 13.27
C LYS A 42 12.46 12.79 14.78
N HIS A 43 11.47 13.10 15.61
CA HIS A 43 11.60 13.11 17.08
C HIS A 43 10.77 12.01 17.76
N GLY A 44 10.43 10.97 17.01
CA GLY A 44 9.64 9.83 17.48
C GLY A 44 8.36 9.63 16.68
N PRO A 45 7.51 8.67 17.07
CA PRO A 45 6.26 8.39 16.40
C PRO A 45 5.31 9.59 16.41
N LEU A 46 4.54 9.73 15.35
CA LEU A 46 3.46 10.71 15.20
C LEU A 46 2.15 9.97 14.93
N LEU A 47 1.04 10.46 15.47
CA LEU A 47 -0.30 9.98 15.11
C LEU A 47 -0.83 10.81 13.95
N LEU A 48 -1.06 10.17 12.81
CA LEU A 48 -1.74 10.73 11.65
C LEU A 48 -3.22 10.43 11.75
N SER A 49 -4.05 11.47 11.62
CA SER A 49 -5.50 11.42 11.60
C SER A 49 -6.01 12.16 10.36
N VAL A 50 -6.85 11.52 9.56
CA VAL A 50 -7.37 12.06 8.30
C VAL A 50 -8.87 11.85 8.21
N SER A 51 -9.60 12.90 7.85
CA SER A 51 -11.02 12.85 7.53
C SER A 51 -11.31 13.67 6.27
N CYS A 52 -12.45 13.43 5.63
CA CYS A 52 -12.89 14.23 4.49
C CYS A 52 -13.82 15.36 4.97
N ASP A 53 -13.59 16.56 4.47
CA ASP A 53 -14.54 17.66 4.52
C ASP A 53 -15.21 17.75 3.15
N GLU A 54 -16.49 17.36 3.08
CA GLU A 54 -17.26 17.35 1.83
C GLU A 54 -17.63 18.77 1.37
N GLU A 55 -17.66 19.76 2.27
CA GLU A 55 -17.96 21.15 1.92
C GLU A 55 -16.73 21.84 1.33
N GLU A 56 -15.56 21.61 1.92
CA GLU A 56 -14.30 22.22 1.46
C GLU A 56 -13.58 21.44 0.35
N VAL A 57 -14.10 20.28 -0.08
CA VAL A 57 -13.46 19.48 -1.16
C VAL A 57 -12.01 19.13 -0.78
N ALA A 58 -11.80 18.80 0.49
CA ALA A 58 -10.46 18.62 1.05
C ALA A 58 -10.40 17.50 2.08
N LEU A 59 -9.20 16.92 2.24
CA LEU A 59 -8.90 16.12 3.42
C LEU A 59 -8.43 17.03 4.55
N LYS A 60 -9.05 16.90 5.71
CA LYS A 60 -8.56 17.49 6.97
C LYS A 60 -7.57 16.51 7.58
N VAL A 61 -6.37 17.00 7.86
CA VAL A 61 -5.25 16.23 8.40
C VAL A 61 -4.84 16.81 9.74
N GLU A 62 -4.77 15.94 10.74
CA GLU A 62 -4.21 16.23 12.05
C GLU A 62 -3.02 15.29 12.29
N ILE A 63 -1.90 15.87 12.72
CA ILE A 63 -0.70 15.15 13.13
C ILE A 63 -0.42 15.51 14.60
N THR A 64 -0.52 14.52 15.48
CA THR A 64 -0.26 14.64 16.91
C THR A 64 1.11 14.04 17.24
N GLY A 65 1.92 14.74 18.04
CA GLY A 65 3.26 14.32 18.44
C GLY A 65 4.30 15.44 18.34
N LYS A 66 5.58 15.10 18.51
CA LYS A 66 6.69 16.06 18.44
C LYS A 66 7.13 16.23 16.98
N VAL A 67 6.52 17.18 16.28
CA VAL A 67 6.91 17.55 14.90
C VAL A 67 8.10 18.50 14.94
N GLY A 68 9.14 18.23 14.15
CA GLY A 68 10.31 19.11 14.05
C GLY A 68 10.03 20.40 13.25
N GLU A 69 10.75 21.49 13.55
CA GLU A 69 10.52 22.83 12.96
C GLU A 69 10.59 22.88 11.41
N GLN A 70 11.26 21.93 10.76
CA GLN A 70 11.38 21.84 9.30
C GLN A 70 10.77 20.54 8.74
N GLU A 71 10.00 19.81 9.55
CA GLU A 71 9.40 18.53 9.15
C GLU A 71 8.00 18.70 8.56
N GLU A 72 7.30 19.78 8.92
CA GLU A 72 5.91 20.06 8.54
C GLU A 72 5.64 19.94 7.04
N GLU A 73 6.47 20.59 6.21
CA GLU A 73 6.29 20.58 4.75
C GLU A 73 6.52 19.17 4.16
N GLY A 74 7.49 18.43 4.71
CA GLY A 74 7.73 17.04 4.33
C GLY A 74 6.56 16.13 4.69
N LEU A 75 5.94 16.33 5.86
CA LEU A 75 4.77 15.59 6.29
C LEU A 75 3.54 15.93 5.43
N ARG A 76 3.31 17.19 5.08
CA ARG A 76 2.24 17.59 4.16
C ARG A 76 2.35 16.86 2.83
N LYS A 77 3.52 16.89 2.20
CA LYS A 77 3.80 16.18 0.94
C LYS A 77 3.66 14.67 1.09
N LYS A 78 4.15 14.09 2.18
CA LYS A 78 4.01 12.66 2.48
C LYS A 78 2.53 12.27 2.56
N VAL A 79 1.71 13.01 3.31
CA VAL A 79 0.28 12.69 3.47
C VAL A 79 -0.50 12.92 2.16
N ALA A 80 -0.22 14.00 1.43
CA ALA A 80 -0.81 14.25 0.11
C ALA A 80 -0.54 13.09 -0.86
N ARG A 81 0.71 12.61 -0.90
CA ARG A 81 1.11 11.45 -1.69
C ARG A 81 0.46 10.16 -1.19
N MET A 82 0.44 9.93 0.13
CA MET A 82 -0.19 8.75 0.72
C MET A 82 -1.65 8.63 0.28
N PHE A 83 -2.41 9.73 0.29
CA PHE A 83 -3.82 9.72 -0.10
C PHE A 83 -4.06 10.05 -1.58
N SER A 84 -3.01 10.18 -2.38
CA SER A 84 -3.11 10.49 -3.82
C SER A 84 -3.96 11.76 -4.10
N THR A 85 -3.90 12.78 -3.24
CA THR A 85 -4.82 13.93 -3.29
C THR A 85 -4.69 14.78 -4.56
N GLU A 86 -3.51 14.73 -5.20
CA GLU A 86 -3.19 15.46 -6.42
C GLU A 86 -3.37 14.61 -7.70
N VAL A 87 -3.84 13.36 -7.58
CA VAL A 87 -4.04 12.50 -8.75
C VAL A 87 -5.42 12.74 -9.37
N ASP A 88 -5.44 13.24 -10.61
CA ASP A 88 -6.65 13.32 -11.41
C ASP A 88 -6.92 11.98 -12.11
N LEU A 89 -7.99 11.30 -11.70
CA LEU A 89 -8.46 10.06 -12.31
C LEU A 89 -9.52 10.25 -13.39
N GLN A 90 -9.93 11.46 -13.72
CA GLN A 90 -10.91 11.70 -14.77
C GLN A 90 -10.48 11.08 -16.12
N PRO A 91 -9.22 11.25 -16.60
CA PRO A 91 -8.77 10.62 -17.84
C PRO A 91 -8.76 9.07 -17.76
N PHE A 92 -8.50 8.51 -16.57
CA PHE A 92 -8.58 7.06 -16.36
C PHE A 92 -10.01 6.55 -16.57
N TYR A 93 -11.03 7.23 -16.04
CA TYR A 93 -12.42 6.82 -16.26
C TYR A 93 -12.85 6.96 -17.72
N GLU A 94 -12.46 8.05 -18.38
CA GLU A 94 -12.74 8.27 -19.81
C GLU A 94 -12.17 7.14 -20.68
N GLN A 95 -10.95 6.69 -20.38
CA GLN A 95 -10.36 5.53 -21.06
C GLN A 95 -11.12 4.24 -20.76
N MET A 96 -11.45 3.99 -19.49
CA MET A 96 -12.08 2.73 -19.07
C MET A 96 -13.53 2.60 -19.50
N GLU A 97 -14.23 3.71 -19.79
CA GLU A 97 -15.52 3.70 -20.46
C GLU A 97 -15.47 3.04 -21.85
N GLN A 98 -14.31 3.07 -22.51
CA GLN A 98 -14.10 2.43 -23.81
C GLN A 98 -13.73 0.94 -23.72
N VAL A 99 -13.71 0.35 -22.52
CA VAL A 99 -13.41 -1.07 -22.28
C VAL A 99 -14.67 -1.75 -21.72
N PRO A 100 -15.58 -2.26 -22.57
CA PRO A 100 -16.92 -2.71 -22.14
C PRO A 100 -16.92 -3.77 -21.04
N GLU A 101 -15.93 -4.67 -21.03
CA GLU A 101 -15.79 -5.73 -20.03
C GLU A 101 -15.49 -5.17 -18.63
N LEU A 102 -14.78 -4.04 -18.55
CA LEU A 102 -14.32 -3.47 -17.29
C LEU A 102 -15.07 -2.20 -16.87
N ALA A 103 -15.70 -1.48 -17.80
CA ALA A 103 -16.39 -0.24 -17.52
C ALA A 103 -17.40 -0.36 -16.35
N PRO A 104 -18.28 -1.39 -16.28
CA PRO A 104 -19.24 -1.49 -15.18
C PRO A 104 -18.57 -1.62 -13.80
N VAL A 105 -17.51 -2.43 -13.71
CA VAL A 105 -16.82 -2.69 -12.44
C VAL A 105 -15.95 -1.51 -12.01
N ILE A 106 -15.38 -0.77 -12.98
CA ILE A 106 -14.54 0.40 -12.72
C ILE A 106 -15.38 1.62 -12.34
N LEU A 107 -16.44 1.92 -13.10
CA LEU A 107 -17.30 3.08 -12.85
C LEU A 107 -18.09 2.96 -11.55
N ALA A 108 -18.44 1.74 -11.13
CA ALA A 108 -19.03 1.48 -9.81
C ALA A 108 -18.09 1.87 -8.63
N ARG A 109 -16.81 2.12 -8.91
CA ARG A 109 -15.77 2.52 -7.95
C ARG A 109 -15.22 3.92 -8.22
N LYS A 110 -15.97 4.76 -8.94
CA LYS A 110 -15.55 6.13 -9.25
C LYS A 110 -15.17 6.90 -7.98
N GLY A 111 -13.96 7.47 -7.96
CA GLY A 111 -13.34 8.14 -6.83
C GLY A 111 -12.40 7.30 -5.96
N LEU A 112 -12.31 5.99 -6.17
CA LEU A 112 -11.43 5.12 -5.37
C LEU A 112 -9.93 5.38 -5.69
N HIS A 113 -9.17 5.77 -4.67
CA HIS A 113 -7.73 6.03 -4.78
C HIS A 113 -6.88 5.02 -3.99
N PHE A 114 -5.58 5.00 -4.28
CA PHE A 114 -4.60 4.34 -3.43
C PHE A 114 -4.50 5.06 -2.08
N VAL A 115 -4.31 4.27 -1.03
CA VAL A 115 -3.65 4.75 0.19
C VAL A 115 -2.29 4.08 0.24
N LEU A 116 -1.24 4.84 -0.06
CA LEU A 116 0.13 4.34 -0.08
C LEU A 116 0.63 4.13 1.36
N ASP A 117 1.53 3.18 1.51
CA ASP A 117 2.28 3.03 2.76
C ASP A 117 3.18 4.27 2.97
N PRO A 118 3.30 4.78 4.21
CA PRO A 118 4.00 6.04 4.48
C PRO A 118 5.51 5.95 4.24
N ASP A 119 6.05 4.74 4.34
CA ASP A 119 7.47 4.44 4.22
C ASP A 119 7.65 3.19 3.33
N LEU A 120 8.59 3.26 2.39
CA LEU A 120 8.80 2.18 1.41
C LEU A 120 9.30 0.88 2.06
N HIS A 121 9.98 0.98 3.21
CA HIS A 121 10.38 -0.18 4.02
C HIS A 121 9.16 -0.93 4.52
N GLU A 122 8.18 -0.24 5.10
CA GLU A 122 6.92 -0.85 5.55
C GLU A 122 6.23 -1.57 4.37
N CYS A 123 6.15 -0.91 3.21
CA CYS A 123 5.57 -1.48 2.00
C CYS A 123 6.28 -2.78 1.56
N LEU A 124 7.62 -2.75 1.51
CA LEU A 124 8.45 -3.91 1.15
C LEU A 124 8.23 -5.09 2.10
N ILE A 125 8.30 -4.84 3.40
CA ILE A 125 8.13 -5.88 4.40
C ILE A 125 6.73 -6.49 4.33
N LYS A 126 5.67 -5.66 4.28
CA LYS A 126 4.29 -6.14 4.14
C LYS A 126 4.10 -6.96 2.85
N THR A 127 4.70 -6.53 1.75
CA THR A 127 4.62 -7.24 0.46
C THR A 127 5.33 -8.59 0.52
N ILE A 128 6.53 -8.67 1.12
CA ILE A 128 7.26 -9.94 1.33
C ILE A 128 6.45 -10.87 2.25
N ILE A 129 5.84 -10.34 3.31
CA ILE A 129 4.95 -11.11 4.18
C ILE A 129 3.76 -11.68 3.39
N GLY A 130 3.15 -10.87 2.51
CA GLY A 130 2.01 -11.28 1.69
C GLY A 130 2.29 -12.34 0.63
N GLN A 131 3.55 -12.56 0.25
CA GLN A 131 3.92 -13.54 -0.80
C GLN A 131 3.32 -14.92 -0.53
N GLN A 132 2.61 -15.49 -1.51
CA GLN A 132 2.07 -16.85 -1.46
C GLN A 132 1.16 -17.13 -0.24
N LEU A 133 0.53 -16.10 0.35
CA LEU A 133 -0.42 -16.24 1.45
C LEU A 133 -1.78 -15.64 1.08
N ASN A 134 -2.83 -16.07 1.77
CA ASN A 134 -4.07 -15.32 1.78
C ASN A 134 -3.91 -14.03 2.60
N VAL A 135 -4.74 -13.04 2.28
CA VAL A 135 -4.67 -11.69 2.86
C VAL A 135 -4.85 -11.70 4.38
N SER A 136 -5.77 -12.51 4.89
CA SER A 136 -6.08 -12.59 6.33
C SER A 136 -4.89 -13.10 7.15
N PHE A 137 -4.20 -14.14 6.67
CA PHE A 137 -3.03 -14.68 7.36
C PHE A 137 -1.81 -13.75 7.23
N ALA A 138 -1.64 -13.08 6.09
CA ALA A 138 -0.63 -12.03 5.95
C ALA A 138 -0.84 -10.91 6.99
N ALA A 139 -2.08 -10.47 7.22
CA ALA A 139 -2.41 -9.48 8.25
C ALA A 139 -2.04 -9.95 9.67
N VAL A 140 -2.24 -11.24 9.99
CA VAL A 140 -1.82 -11.83 11.27
C VAL A 140 -0.29 -11.77 11.44
N LEU A 141 0.47 -12.14 10.40
CA LEU A 141 1.93 -12.11 10.46
C LEU A 141 2.48 -10.68 10.56
N ILE A 142 1.86 -9.72 9.86
CA ILE A 142 2.19 -8.29 9.99
C ILE A 142 2.00 -7.84 11.44
N ARG A 143 0.83 -8.14 12.05
CA ARG A 143 0.56 -7.78 13.45
C ARG A 143 1.60 -8.37 14.39
N ARG A 144 1.95 -9.65 14.24
CA ARG A 144 2.95 -10.31 15.09
C ARG A 144 4.36 -9.74 14.93
N LEU A 145 4.73 -9.32 13.72
CA LEU A 145 6.00 -8.63 13.51
C LEU A 145 6.04 -7.30 14.27
N ILE A 146 4.95 -6.55 14.22
CA ILE A 146 4.81 -5.29 14.95
C ILE A 146 4.85 -5.54 16.46
N GLU A 147 4.12 -6.53 16.97
CA GLU A 147 4.15 -6.92 18.38
C GLU A 147 5.55 -7.38 18.85
N LEU A 148 6.33 -8.02 17.97
CA LEU A 148 7.67 -8.53 18.28
C LEU A 148 8.75 -7.44 18.28
N ALA A 149 8.68 -6.51 17.34
CA ALA A 149 9.81 -5.62 17.02
C ALA A 149 9.46 -4.14 16.92
N GLY A 150 8.17 -3.80 16.83
CA GLY A 150 7.70 -2.42 16.77
C GLY A 150 7.60 -1.78 18.14
N ASP A 151 7.55 -0.46 18.16
CA ASP A 151 7.30 0.31 19.38
C ASP A 151 5.80 0.48 19.64
N GLU A 152 5.46 0.88 20.86
CA GLU A 152 4.14 1.42 21.19
C GLU A 152 4.27 2.91 21.52
N ALA A 153 3.32 3.71 21.04
CA ALA A 153 3.21 5.13 21.36
C ALA A 153 1.84 5.45 21.97
N GLU A 154 1.82 6.35 22.94
CA GLU A 154 0.58 6.81 23.57
C GLU A 154 0.21 8.20 23.03
N PHE A 155 -1.02 8.32 22.53
CA PHE A 155 -1.59 9.57 22.08
C PHE A 155 -2.98 9.72 22.69
N GLN A 156 -3.21 10.82 23.40
CA GLN A 156 -4.52 11.14 24.00
C GLN A 156 -5.07 10.02 24.90
N GLY A 157 -4.19 9.29 25.62
CA GLY A 157 -4.57 8.19 26.50
C GLY A 157 -4.84 6.85 25.80
N GLU A 158 -4.64 6.77 24.49
CA GLU A 158 -4.75 5.54 23.72
C GLU A 158 -3.38 5.04 23.24
N ARG A 159 -3.20 3.71 23.26
CA ARG A 159 -2.00 3.07 22.73
C ARG A 159 -2.12 2.81 21.25
N TRP A 160 -1.02 3.04 20.54
CA TRP A 160 -0.89 2.83 19.11
C TRP A 160 0.38 2.06 18.81
N ALA A 161 0.24 1.02 18.00
CA ALA A 161 1.37 0.26 17.50
C ALA A 161 2.13 1.10 16.45
N VAL A 162 3.46 1.02 16.46
CA VAL A 162 4.35 1.68 15.50
C VAL A 162 5.03 0.59 14.67
N PHE A 163 5.03 0.73 13.35
CA PHE A 163 5.70 -0.26 12.49
C PHE A 163 7.20 -0.29 12.80
N PRO A 164 7.85 -1.46 12.91
CA PRO A 164 9.27 -1.52 13.23
C PRO A 164 10.16 -0.90 12.15
N THR A 165 11.18 -0.13 12.55
CA THR A 165 12.18 0.43 11.66
C THR A 165 13.11 -0.65 11.08
N PRO A 166 13.86 -0.36 9.99
CA PRO A 166 14.89 -1.27 9.49
C PRO A 166 15.88 -1.73 10.57
N GLU A 167 16.29 -0.83 11.46
CA GLU A 167 17.26 -1.12 12.53
C GLU A 167 16.68 -2.09 13.57
N GLN A 168 15.41 -1.94 13.93
CA GLN A 168 14.72 -2.83 14.86
C GLN A 168 14.63 -4.25 14.28
N ILE A 169 14.18 -4.39 13.03
CA ILE A 169 14.10 -5.71 12.36
C ILE A 169 15.51 -6.31 12.15
N ALA A 170 16.51 -5.49 11.81
CA ALA A 170 17.87 -5.95 11.52
C ALA A 170 18.57 -6.62 12.71
N ARG A 171 18.17 -6.27 13.94
CA ARG A 171 18.67 -6.84 15.20
C ARG A 171 18.12 -8.22 15.52
N LEU A 172 17.00 -8.61 14.89
CA LEU A 172 16.41 -9.92 15.10
C LEU A 172 17.31 -11.03 14.53
N ARG A 173 17.18 -12.22 15.13
CA ARG A 173 17.66 -13.48 14.57
C ARG A 173 16.55 -14.11 13.74
N TYR A 174 16.91 -14.96 12.78
CA TYR A 174 15.91 -15.61 11.94
C TYR A 174 14.96 -16.50 12.74
N GLU A 175 15.41 -17.04 13.88
CA GLU A 175 14.65 -17.86 14.81
C GLU A 175 13.52 -17.07 15.48
N ASP A 176 13.72 -15.76 15.72
CA ASP A 176 12.73 -14.92 16.39
C ASP A 176 11.47 -14.76 15.52
N LEU A 177 11.63 -14.60 14.20
CA LEU A 177 10.50 -14.60 13.26
C LEU A 177 9.89 -15.99 13.07
N GLN A 178 10.70 -17.05 13.07
CA GLN A 178 10.19 -18.41 12.98
C GLN A 178 9.31 -18.78 14.19
N ALA A 179 9.66 -18.30 15.39
CA ALA A 179 8.88 -18.48 16.60
C ALA A 179 7.46 -17.88 16.49
N ILE A 180 7.27 -16.83 15.68
CA ILE A 180 5.97 -16.20 15.41
C ILE A 180 5.32 -16.66 14.08
N GLN A 181 5.66 -17.88 13.64
CA GLN A 181 5.11 -18.61 12.49
C GLN A 181 5.51 -18.10 11.09
N PHE A 182 6.60 -17.33 10.99
CA PHE A 182 7.18 -17.06 9.68
C PHE A 182 7.92 -18.31 9.20
N ASN A 183 7.85 -18.60 7.91
CA ASN A 183 8.75 -19.60 7.34
C ASN A 183 10.18 -19.07 7.31
N ARG A 184 11.15 -19.98 7.29
CA ARG A 184 12.59 -19.67 7.28
C ARG A 184 12.99 -18.69 6.17
N ARG A 185 12.49 -18.90 4.93
CA ARG A 185 12.85 -18.05 3.79
C ARG A 185 12.39 -16.61 3.98
N LYS A 186 11.15 -16.40 4.45
CA LYS A 186 10.63 -15.05 4.77
C LYS A 186 11.38 -14.41 5.92
N ALA A 187 11.72 -15.18 6.95
CA ALA A 187 12.54 -14.66 8.05
C ALA A 187 13.90 -14.15 7.54
N GLU A 188 14.58 -14.93 6.69
CA GLU A 188 15.83 -14.53 6.03
C GLU A 188 15.62 -13.27 5.17
N TYR A 189 14.60 -13.23 4.31
CA TYR A 189 14.36 -12.10 3.39
C TYR A 189 14.09 -10.79 4.14
N ILE A 190 13.22 -10.82 5.16
CA ILE A 190 12.82 -9.64 5.94
C ILE A 190 14.00 -9.07 6.74
N ILE A 191 14.74 -9.94 7.42
CA ILE A 191 15.86 -9.52 8.27
C ILE A 191 17.04 -9.07 7.41
N ASP A 192 17.38 -9.79 6.34
CA ASP A 192 18.51 -9.42 5.47
C ASP A 192 18.24 -8.14 4.68
N LEU A 193 16.99 -7.93 4.23
CA LEU A 193 16.58 -6.67 3.61
C LEU A 193 16.71 -5.51 4.61
N SER A 194 16.19 -5.68 5.82
CA SER A 194 16.28 -4.65 6.86
C SER A 194 17.73 -4.33 7.24
N ARG A 195 18.63 -5.34 7.29
CA ARG A 195 20.08 -5.12 7.47
C ARG A 195 20.72 -4.34 6.33
N ARG A 196 20.31 -4.59 5.08
CA ARG A 196 20.81 -3.84 3.92
C ARG A 196 20.38 -2.37 3.97
N ILE A 197 19.14 -2.10 4.36
CA ILE A 197 18.61 -0.75 4.50
C ILE A 197 19.28 -0.03 5.68
N ALA A 198 19.26 -0.61 6.87
CA ALA A 198 19.88 -0.04 8.07
C ALA A 198 21.41 0.18 7.91
N GLY A 199 22.06 -0.66 7.11
CA GLY A 199 23.48 -0.52 6.77
C GLY A 199 23.79 0.43 5.60
N GLY A 200 22.79 1.14 5.05
CA GLY A 200 22.96 2.08 3.95
C GLY A 200 23.28 1.46 2.58
N LYS A 201 23.16 0.14 2.43
CA LYS A 201 23.41 -0.57 1.16
C LYS A 201 22.22 -0.51 0.20
N LEU A 202 21.05 -0.13 0.69
CA LEU A 202 19.86 0.13 -0.10
C LEU A 202 19.23 1.43 0.41
N ASP A 203 19.38 2.48 -0.37
CA ASP A 203 18.69 3.75 -0.14
C ASP A 203 17.30 3.70 -0.79
N LEU A 204 16.28 3.64 0.06
CA LEU A 204 14.88 3.59 -0.36
C LEU A 204 14.34 4.97 -0.75
N GLU A 205 14.85 6.05 -0.15
CA GLU A 205 14.39 7.42 -0.46
C GLU A 205 14.79 7.79 -1.90
N ALA A 206 15.97 7.34 -2.35
CA ALA A 206 16.42 7.54 -3.73
C ALA A 206 15.54 6.85 -4.79
N LEU A 207 14.72 5.85 -4.41
CA LEU A 207 13.87 5.12 -5.37
C LEU A 207 12.71 5.98 -5.90
N ASP A 208 12.29 7.00 -5.16
CA ASP A 208 11.23 7.92 -5.61
C ASP A 208 11.60 8.68 -6.88
N GLN A 209 12.89 8.98 -7.05
CA GLN A 209 13.41 9.75 -8.18
C GLN A 209 13.85 8.88 -9.36
N CYS A 210 13.88 7.56 -9.18
CA CYS A 210 14.28 6.61 -10.22
C CYS A 210 13.15 6.43 -11.25
N SER A 211 13.53 6.07 -12.49
CA SER A 211 12.62 5.46 -13.47
C SER A 211 12.18 4.07 -13.01
N ASP A 212 11.11 3.54 -13.62
CA ASP A 212 10.61 2.21 -13.29
C ASP A 212 11.66 1.12 -13.53
N GLU A 213 12.42 1.22 -14.62
CA GLU A 213 13.52 0.33 -14.96
C GLU A 213 14.65 0.36 -13.91
N GLU A 214 15.00 1.55 -13.43
CA GLU A 214 16.02 1.71 -12.39
C GLU A 214 15.55 1.13 -11.04
N VAL A 215 14.27 1.30 -10.70
CA VAL A 215 13.71 0.67 -9.50
C VAL A 215 13.77 -0.86 -9.62
N PHE A 216 13.38 -1.42 -10.76
CA PHE A 216 13.53 -2.87 -11.00
C PHE A 216 14.99 -3.33 -10.90
N ALA A 217 15.93 -2.60 -11.51
CA ALA A 217 17.35 -2.94 -11.49
C ALA A 217 17.92 -2.95 -10.06
N ARG A 218 17.41 -2.10 -9.16
CA ARG A 218 17.82 -2.04 -7.75
C ARG A 218 17.15 -3.10 -6.89
N LEU A 219 15.87 -3.41 -7.14
CA LEU A 219 15.08 -4.31 -6.30
C LEU A 219 15.24 -5.79 -6.66
N LEU A 220 15.26 -6.15 -7.95
CA LEU A 220 15.30 -7.55 -8.40
C LEU A 220 16.54 -8.35 -7.96
N PRO A 221 17.75 -7.77 -7.82
CA PRO A 221 18.90 -8.50 -7.31
C PRO A 221 18.77 -8.90 -5.84
N ILE A 222 17.82 -8.33 -5.09
CA ILE A 222 17.62 -8.61 -3.68
C ILE A 222 16.91 -9.95 -3.54
N ARG A 223 17.56 -10.88 -2.84
CA ARG A 223 17.01 -12.20 -2.54
C ARG A 223 15.63 -12.06 -1.86
N GLY A 224 14.63 -12.72 -2.44
CA GLY A 224 13.25 -12.66 -1.94
C GLY A 224 12.37 -11.62 -2.63
N ILE A 225 12.93 -10.77 -3.50
CA ILE A 225 12.18 -9.81 -4.30
C ILE A 225 12.16 -10.27 -5.76
N GLY A 226 11.01 -10.76 -6.20
CA GLY A 226 10.75 -11.05 -7.61
C GLY A 226 9.99 -9.90 -8.29
N ARG A 227 9.72 -10.05 -9.59
CA ARG A 227 9.00 -9.04 -10.40
C ARG A 227 7.66 -8.63 -9.79
N TRP A 228 6.84 -9.62 -9.38
CA TRP A 228 5.56 -9.36 -8.71
C TRP A 228 5.73 -8.51 -7.44
N THR A 229 6.75 -8.76 -6.62
CA THR A 229 7.00 -7.99 -5.40
C THR A 229 7.42 -6.56 -5.72
N ALA A 230 8.31 -6.38 -6.69
CA ALA A 230 8.73 -5.05 -7.13
C ALA A 230 7.54 -4.26 -7.71
N GLU A 231 6.72 -4.87 -8.57
CA GLU A 231 5.51 -4.25 -9.12
C GLU A 231 4.54 -3.81 -8.01
N CYS A 232 4.27 -4.68 -7.03
CA CYS A 232 3.42 -4.35 -5.89
C CYS A 232 3.98 -3.21 -5.03
N VAL A 233 5.29 -3.18 -4.79
CA VAL A 233 5.95 -2.13 -4.00
C VAL A 233 5.93 -0.79 -4.72
N MET A 234 6.15 -0.79 -6.03
CA MET A 234 6.08 0.44 -6.82
C MET A 234 4.64 0.95 -6.94
N LEU A 235 3.64 0.06 -6.92
CA LEU A 235 2.23 0.44 -6.89
C LEU A 235 1.80 0.99 -5.52
N PHE A 236 2.04 0.28 -4.42
CA PHE A 236 1.54 0.64 -3.07
C PHE A 236 2.50 1.52 -2.25
N GLY A 237 3.76 1.60 -2.63
CA GLY A 237 4.76 2.42 -1.95
C GLY A 237 5.15 3.66 -2.76
N LEU A 238 5.37 3.50 -4.07
CA LEU A 238 5.79 4.63 -4.92
C LEU A 238 4.62 5.35 -5.60
N GLY A 239 3.46 4.69 -5.73
CA GLY A 239 2.28 5.24 -6.42
C GLY A 239 2.41 5.24 -7.95
N ARG A 240 3.20 4.34 -8.54
CA ARG A 240 3.37 4.26 -10.00
C ARG A 240 2.05 3.84 -10.67
N PRO A 241 1.55 4.57 -11.69
CA PRO A 241 0.20 4.36 -12.23
C PRO A 241 0.08 3.20 -13.23
N ASP A 242 1.20 2.71 -13.80
CA ASP A 242 1.16 1.78 -14.94
C ASP A 242 1.88 0.44 -14.72
N LEU A 243 1.63 -0.22 -13.59
CA LEU A 243 2.23 -1.51 -13.27
C LEU A 243 1.21 -2.65 -13.30
N LEU A 244 1.67 -3.78 -13.82
CA LEU A 244 0.84 -4.95 -14.06
C LEU A 244 1.47 -6.21 -13.46
N PRO A 245 1.17 -6.54 -12.19
CA PRO A 245 1.56 -7.78 -11.55
C PRO A 245 0.80 -8.99 -12.12
N ALA A 246 1.06 -9.32 -13.39
CA ALA A 246 0.31 -10.30 -14.18
C ALA A 246 0.38 -11.75 -13.65
N GLN A 247 1.37 -12.07 -12.82
CA GLN A 247 1.45 -13.37 -12.13
C GLN A 247 0.51 -13.46 -10.91
N ASP A 248 -0.05 -12.33 -10.46
CA ASP A 248 -0.88 -12.28 -9.27
C ASP A 248 -2.13 -13.14 -9.42
N ILE A 249 -2.31 -14.08 -8.49
CA ILE A 249 -3.44 -15.02 -8.52
C ILE A 249 -4.76 -14.27 -8.36
N GLY A 250 -4.81 -13.23 -7.53
CA GLY A 250 -5.98 -12.39 -7.34
C GLY A 250 -6.35 -11.64 -8.61
N LEU A 251 -5.38 -11.04 -9.29
CA LEU A 251 -5.59 -10.34 -10.56
C LEU A 251 -6.08 -11.31 -11.63
N ARG A 252 -5.42 -12.46 -11.79
CA ARG A 252 -5.82 -13.48 -12.77
C ARG A 252 -7.24 -14.01 -12.50
N ASN A 253 -7.61 -14.18 -11.23
CA ASN A 253 -8.98 -14.56 -10.84
C ASN A 253 -9.99 -13.43 -11.15
N ALA A 254 -9.61 -12.18 -10.94
CA ALA A 254 -10.46 -11.04 -11.26
C ALA A 254 -10.64 -10.90 -12.77
N VAL A 255 -9.57 -11.03 -13.56
CA VAL A 255 -9.64 -11.05 -15.03
C VAL A 255 -10.56 -12.17 -15.50
N LYS A 256 -10.40 -13.40 -14.98
CA LYS A 256 -11.32 -14.51 -15.27
C LYS A 256 -12.78 -14.10 -15.05
N GLN A 257 -13.05 -13.53 -13.87
CA GLN A 257 -14.41 -13.16 -13.45
C GLN A 257 -15.00 -12.05 -14.34
N PHE A 258 -14.28 -10.97 -14.57
CA PHE A 258 -14.82 -9.76 -15.21
C PHE A 258 -14.75 -9.81 -16.74
N TYR A 259 -13.83 -10.58 -17.32
CA TYR A 259 -13.84 -10.92 -18.76
C TYR A 259 -14.67 -12.18 -19.08
N SER A 260 -15.40 -12.74 -18.11
CA SER A 260 -16.24 -13.93 -18.29
C SER A 260 -15.51 -15.13 -18.92
N MET A 261 -14.25 -15.36 -18.54
CA MET A 261 -13.45 -16.45 -19.08
C MET A 261 -13.77 -17.78 -18.40
N GLU A 262 -13.81 -18.87 -19.17
CA GLU A 262 -14.04 -20.22 -18.65
C GLU A 262 -12.91 -20.67 -17.70
N GLU A 263 -11.67 -20.38 -18.08
CA GLU A 263 -10.46 -20.72 -17.34
C GLU A 263 -9.71 -19.49 -16.83
N ARG A 264 -8.87 -19.69 -15.81
CA ARG A 264 -8.03 -18.61 -15.29
C ARG A 264 -6.90 -18.33 -16.29
N PRO A 265 -6.79 -17.12 -16.86
CA PRO A 265 -5.78 -16.80 -17.87
C PRO A 265 -4.37 -16.95 -17.31
N ASP A 266 -3.39 -17.23 -18.15
CA ASP A 266 -1.97 -17.24 -17.79
C ASP A 266 -1.38 -15.82 -17.74
N GLU A 267 -0.11 -15.71 -17.35
CA GLU A 267 0.58 -14.41 -17.27
C GLU A 267 0.62 -13.70 -18.62
N SER A 268 0.91 -14.44 -19.71
CA SER A 268 1.00 -13.88 -21.07
C SER A 268 -0.32 -13.25 -21.49
N THR A 269 -1.43 -13.94 -21.24
CA THR A 269 -2.78 -13.47 -21.54
C THR A 269 -3.11 -12.21 -20.75
N VAL A 270 -2.82 -12.19 -19.44
CA VAL A 270 -3.04 -10.98 -18.62
C VAL A 270 -2.18 -9.81 -19.11
N ARG A 271 -0.92 -10.04 -19.50
CA ARG A 271 -0.05 -8.99 -20.07
C ARG A 271 -0.57 -8.48 -21.41
N GLN A 272 -1.16 -9.34 -22.25
CA GLN A 272 -1.75 -8.93 -23.52
C GLN A 272 -2.98 -8.04 -23.29
N LEU A 273 -3.89 -8.45 -22.40
CA LEU A 273 -5.05 -7.65 -22.02
C LEU A 273 -4.62 -6.32 -21.41
N GLY A 274 -3.63 -6.34 -20.51
CA GLY A 274 -3.14 -5.15 -19.81
C GLY A 274 -2.54 -4.07 -20.71
N ARG A 275 -2.27 -4.35 -21.99
CA ARG A 275 -1.83 -3.32 -22.95
C ARG A 275 -2.88 -2.22 -23.13
N SER A 276 -4.17 -2.56 -23.08
CA SER A 276 -5.25 -1.56 -23.18
C SER A 276 -5.49 -0.80 -21.87
N TRP A 277 -4.83 -1.21 -20.78
CA TRP A 277 -4.97 -0.57 -19.47
C TRP A 277 -3.95 0.55 -19.26
N SER A 278 -2.87 0.58 -20.06
CA SER A 278 -1.87 1.65 -20.01
C SER A 278 -2.49 2.99 -20.42
N PRO A 279 -2.14 4.11 -19.76
CA PRO A 279 -1.09 4.26 -18.73
C PRO A 279 -1.57 4.06 -17.27
N TYR A 280 -2.66 3.31 -17.06
CA TYR A 280 -3.34 3.15 -15.77
C TYR A 280 -3.43 1.69 -15.30
N ALA A 281 -2.51 0.81 -15.73
CA ALA A 281 -2.58 -0.61 -15.38
C ALA A 281 -2.57 -0.88 -13.86
N SER A 282 -1.95 -0.01 -13.06
CA SER A 282 -1.99 -0.11 -11.59
C SER A 282 -3.40 0.13 -11.06
N TYR A 283 -4.09 1.15 -11.55
CA TYR A 283 -5.46 1.46 -11.13
C TYR A 283 -6.44 0.38 -11.57
N VAL A 284 -6.32 -0.12 -12.81
CA VAL A 284 -7.13 -1.27 -13.24
C VAL A 284 -6.89 -2.47 -12.32
N THR A 285 -5.64 -2.84 -12.08
CA THR A 285 -5.27 -3.94 -11.18
C THR A 285 -5.88 -3.76 -9.79
N PHE A 286 -5.76 -2.56 -9.22
CA PHE A 286 -6.27 -2.22 -7.90
C PHE A 286 -7.80 -2.34 -7.81
N TYR A 287 -8.51 -1.84 -8.82
CA TYR A 287 -9.97 -1.87 -8.88
C TYR A 287 -10.49 -3.30 -9.04
N LEU A 288 -9.81 -4.12 -9.84
CA LEU A 288 -10.14 -5.53 -10.00
C LEU A 288 -9.92 -6.32 -8.71
N TRP A 289 -8.85 -6.06 -7.96
CA TRP A 289 -8.66 -6.64 -6.63
C TRP A 289 -9.74 -6.22 -5.64
N ASP A 290 -10.14 -4.95 -5.66
CA ASP A 290 -11.22 -4.43 -4.81
C ASP A 290 -12.56 -5.10 -5.14
N ALA A 291 -12.88 -5.21 -6.42
CA ALA A 291 -14.10 -5.83 -6.89
C ALA A 291 -14.19 -7.33 -6.62
N LEU A 292 -13.09 -8.06 -6.83
CA LEU A 292 -13.04 -9.48 -6.52
C LEU A 292 -13.25 -9.76 -5.02
N ARG A 293 -12.83 -8.82 -4.15
CA ARG A 293 -13.05 -8.94 -2.70
C ARG A 293 -14.53 -8.81 -2.36
N ASP A 294 -15.23 -7.81 -2.89
CA ASP A 294 -16.64 -7.58 -2.58
C ASP A 294 -17.48 -8.82 -2.92
N LEU A 295 -17.21 -9.47 -4.06
CA LEU A 295 -17.86 -10.73 -4.47
C LEU A 295 -17.63 -11.92 -3.52
N LYS A 296 -16.55 -11.90 -2.73
CA LYS A 296 -16.24 -12.95 -1.75
C LYS A 296 -16.91 -12.71 -0.40
N ASN A 297 -17.23 -11.46 -0.08
CA ASN A 297 -17.88 -11.11 1.18
C ASN A 297 -19.42 -11.23 1.10
N GLU A 298 -19.98 -11.30 -0.11
CA GLU A 298 -21.41 -11.53 -0.36
C GLU A 298 -21.80 -13.03 -0.37
N LYS A 299 -20.82 -13.94 -0.19
CA LYS A 299 -21.01 -15.40 -0.11
C LYS A 299 -20.75 -15.90 1.31
#